data_AF-A0AAW0ITT5-F1
#
_entry.id   AF-A0AAW0ITT5-F1
#
_cell.length_a   1.000
_cell.length_b   1.000
_cell.length_c   1.000
_cell.angle_alpha   90.00
_cell.angle_beta   90.00
_cell.angle_gamma   90.00
#
_symmetry.space_group_name_H-M   'P 1'
#
loop_
_entity.id
_entity.type
_entity.pdbx_description
1 polymer ?
#
loop_
_entity_poly.entity_id
_entity_poly.type
_entity_poly.pdbx_seq_one_letter_code
_entity_poly.pdbx_strand_id
1 'polypeptide(L)'
;MLHSAAGWFLPEDREAITSIPLSTIDTNDKVIWAENRSGKFTVKSAYALALEEKQCSALEDCSNGLARRKVWKAIWHLNVPQKVKNFA
;
A
#
# COMPACT_ATOMS: atom_id res chain seq x y z
N MET A 1 -13.64 -21.80 16.07
CA MET A 1 -12.40 -21.16 15.57
C MET A 1 -11.54 -20.55 16.70
N LEU A 2 -12.10 -20.19 17.87
CA LEU A 2 -11.37 -19.54 18.97
C LEU A 2 -10.42 -20.44 19.80
N HIS A 3 -10.56 -21.76 19.77
CA HIS A 3 -9.68 -22.65 20.55
C HIS A 3 -8.26 -22.80 19.96
N SER A 4 -8.04 -22.46 18.69
CA SER A 4 -6.74 -22.68 18.02
C SER A 4 -5.74 -21.53 18.19
N ALA A 5 -6.18 -20.36 18.66
CA ALA A 5 -5.35 -19.15 18.77
C ALA A 5 -4.62 -19.03 20.12
N ALA A 6 -4.81 -20.00 21.01
CA ALA A 6 -4.35 -19.95 22.41
C ALA A 6 -2.83 -19.82 22.60
N GLY A 7 -2.03 -20.13 21.57
CA GLY A 7 -0.56 -20.01 21.62
C GLY A 7 0.01 -18.82 20.85
N TRP A 8 -0.82 -17.98 20.23
CA TRP A 8 -0.34 -16.87 19.37
C TRP A 8 -0.47 -15.49 20.03
N PHE A 9 -1.35 -15.38 21.02
CA PHE A 9 -1.65 -14.13 21.71
C PHE A 9 -1.18 -14.19 23.15
N LEU A 10 -0.78 -13.03 23.69
CA LEU A 10 -0.50 -12.88 25.11
C LEU A 10 -1.78 -13.15 25.93
N PRO A 11 -1.65 -13.56 27.20
CA PRO A 11 -2.82 -13.81 28.06
C PRO A 11 -3.78 -12.63 28.12
N GLU A 12 -3.25 -11.41 28.19
CA GLU A 12 -4.01 -10.16 28.25
C GLU A 12 -4.78 -9.93 26.94
N ASP A 13 -4.14 -10.12 25.80
CA ASP A 13 -4.77 -9.99 24.48
C ASP A 13 -5.88 -11.04 24.28
N ARG A 14 -5.67 -12.25 24.80
CA ARG A 14 -6.67 -13.31 24.72
C ARG A 14 -7.93 -12.97 25.51
N GLU A 15 -7.78 -12.49 26.73
CA GLU A 15 -8.91 -12.01 27.53
C GLU A 15 -9.64 -10.87 26.81
N ALA A 16 -8.90 -9.89 26.31
CA ALA A 16 -9.48 -8.77 25.56
C ALA A 16 -10.27 -9.26 24.33
N ILE A 17 -9.69 -10.12 23.48
CA ILE A 17 -10.33 -10.64 22.27
C ILE A 17 -11.58 -11.46 22.61
N THR A 18 -11.51 -12.34 23.62
CA THR A 18 -12.65 -13.19 24.02
C THR A 18 -13.77 -12.42 24.72
N SER A 19 -13.47 -11.22 25.25
CA SER A 19 -14.48 -10.34 25.85
C SER A 19 -15.36 -9.62 24.82
N ILE A 20 -14.96 -9.58 23.54
CA ILE A 20 -15.72 -8.90 22.48
C ILE A 20 -17.04 -9.66 22.26
N PRO A 21 -18.21 -9.03 22.47
CA PRO A 21 -19.48 -9.70 22.29
C PRO A 21 -19.71 -10.02 20.81
N LEU A 22 -19.94 -11.30 20.52
CA LEU A 22 -20.28 -11.77 19.18
C LEU A 22 -21.78 -11.56 18.90
N SER A 23 -22.12 -11.50 17.62
CA SER A 23 -23.51 -11.54 17.16
C SER A 23 -24.24 -12.74 17.75
N THR A 24 -25.46 -12.54 18.25
CA THR A 24 -26.34 -13.63 18.71
C THR A 24 -26.89 -14.47 17.55
N ILE A 25 -26.80 -13.96 16.33
CA ILE A 25 -27.16 -14.68 15.11
C ILE A 25 -25.95 -15.54 14.71
N ASP A 26 -26.17 -16.85 14.67
CA ASP A 26 -25.18 -17.83 14.21
C ASP A 26 -25.05 -17.76 12.69
N THR A 27 -24.30 -16.75 12.22
CA THR A 27 -23.88 -16.64 10.82
C THR A 27 -22.39 -16.91 10.71
N ASN A 28 -22.00 -17.70 9.72
CA ASN A 28 -20.59 -17.89 9.40
C ASN A 28 -19.91 -16.56 9.07
N ASP A 29 -18.72 -16.37 9.64
CA ASP A 29 -17.85 -15.25 9.32
C ASP A 29 -17.56 -15.18 7.81
N LYS A 30 -17.52 -13.95 7.28
CA LYS A 30 -17.22 -13.69 5.88
C LYS A 30 -16.07 -12.71 5.78
N VAL A 31 -15.09 -13.04 4.96
CA VAL A 31 -14.04 -12.08 4.56
C VAL A 31 -14.65 -11.11 3.57
N ILE A 32 -14.72 -9.84 3.93
CA ILE A 32 -15.28 -8.76 3.09
C ILE A 32 -14.15 -7.83 2.70
N TRP A 33 -13.99 -7.63 1.39
CA TRP A 33 -13.05 -6.67 0.82
C TRP A 33 -13.70 -5.31 0.65
N ALA A 34 -13.22 -4.28 1.36
CA ALA A 34 -13.86 -2.96 1.41
C ALA A 34 -13.75 -2.17 0.09
N GLU A 35 -12.72 -2.44 -0.71
CA GLU A 35 -12.41 -1.62 -1.91
C GLU A 35 -13.31 -1.88 -3.11
N ASN A 36 -14.24 -2.83 -3.01
CA ASN A 36 -15.26 -2.98 -4.04
C ASN A 36 -16.63 -3.27 -3.46
N ARG A 37 -17.66 -2.81 -4.17
CA ARG A 37 -19.06 -3.00 -3.76
C ARG A 37 -19.49 -4.46 -3.70
N SER A 38 -18.78 -5.36 -4.38
CA SER A 38 -19.07 -6.80 -4.34
C SER A 38 -18.53 -7.46 -3.08
N GLY A 39 -17.68 -6.78 -2.30
CA GLY A 39 -17.07 -7.32 -1.09
C GLY A 39 -16.06 -8.44 -1.37
N LYS A 40 -15.69 -8.69 -2.63
CA LYS A 40 -14.87 -9.84 -3.03
C LYS A 40 -13.44 -9.41 -3.29
N PHE A 41 -12.49 -10.05 -2.61
CA PHE A 41 -11.09 -9.86 -2.93
C PHE A 41 -10.78 -10.45 -4.31
N THR A 42 -10.09 -9.68 -5.16
CA THR A 42 -9.48 -10.16 -6.40
C THR A 42 -8.12 -9.52 -6.57
N VAL A 43 -7.18 -10.23 -7.22
CA VAL A 43 -5.86 -9.66 -7.56
C VAL A 43 -6.02 -8.37 -8.36
N LYS A 44 -7.02 -8.30 -9.24
CA LYS A 44 -7.32 -7.11 -10.04
C LYS A 44 -7.71 -5.91 -9.16
N SER A 45 -8.61 -6.09 -8.19
CA SER A 45 -9.03 -5.00 -7.30
C SER A 45 -7.91 -4.58 -6.36
N ALA A 46 -7.11 -5.53 -5.86
CA ALA A 46 -5.94 -5.23 -5.04
C ALA A 46 -4.87 -4.45 -5.83
N TYR A 47 -4.60 -4.86 -7.08
CA TYR A 47 -3.67 -4.17 -7.96
C TYR A 47 -4.14 -2.76 -8.32
N ALA A 48 -5.44 -2.57 -8.55
CA ALA A 48 -6.01 -1.26 -8.82
C ALA A 48 -5.79 -0.31 -7.63
N LEU A 49 -6.05 -0.77 -6.40
CA LEU A 49 -5.77 0.01 -5.19
C LEU A 49 -4.28 0.34 -5.05
N ALA A 50 -3.40 -0.64 -5.20
CA ALA A 50 -1.95 -0.41 -5.09
C ALA A 50 -1.44 0.59 -6.14
N LEU A 51 -2.05 0.60 -7.33
CA LEU A 51 -1.73 1.56 -8.38
C LEU A 51 -2.22 2.97 -8.03
N GLU A 52 -3.40 3.11 -7.44
CA GLU A 52 -3.94 4.39 -6.95
C GLU A 52 -3.07 4.97 -5.82
N GLU A 53 -2.71 4.17 -4.82
CA GLU A 53 -1.80 4.57 -3.75
C GLU A 53 -0.43 5.03 -4.29
N LYS A 54 0.09 4.32 -5.30
CA LYS A 54 1.33 4.71 -5.98
C LYS A 54 1.20 6.05 -6.72
N GLN A 55 0.03 6.34 -7.29
CA GLN A 55 -0.21 7.61 -7.98
C GLN A 55 -0.36 8.76 -6.98
N CYS A 56 -1.08 8.55 -5.88
CA CYS A 56 -1.20 9.53 -4.79
C CYS A 56 0.17 9.83 -4.16
N SER A 57 0.97 8.81 -3.85
CA SER A 57 2.33 9.02 -3.32
C SER A 57 3.25 9.72 -4.34
N ALA A 58 3.08 9.49 -5.64
CA ALA A 58 3.83 10.21 -6.67
C ALA A 58 3.42 11.70 -6.78
N LEU A 59 2.22 12.08 -6.34
CA LEU A 59 1.79 13.47 -6.21
C LEU A 59 2.35 14.12 -4.93
N GLU A 60 2.52 13.34 -3.86
CA GLU A 60 3.10 13.79 -2.59
C GLU A 60 4.64 13.87 -2.59
N ASP A 61 5.31 13.23 -3.56
CA ASP A 61 6.75 13.36 -3.79
C ASP A 61 7.06 14.73 -4.43
N CYS A 62 6.86 15.79 -3.64
CA CYS A 62 7.00 17.20 -3.98
C CYS A 62 8.48 17.63 -4.10
N SER A 63 9.34 16.77 -4.64
CA SER A 63 10.64 17.15 -5.17
C SER A 63 10.55 17.28 -6.70
N ASN A 64 9.62 18.12 -7.17
CA ASN A 64 9.56 18.69 -8.53
C ASN A 64 10.22 17.84 -9.64
N GLY A 65 9.74 16.60 -9.84
CA GLY A 65 10.30 15.66 -10.81
C GLY A 65 10.26 16.19 -12.24
N LEU A 66 9.39 17.17 -12.51
CA LEU A 66 9.34 17.91 -13.77
C LEU A 66 10.50 18.91 -13.91
N ALA A 67 10.83 19.69 -12.88
CA ALA A 67 12.02 20.55 -12.93
C ALA A 67 13.31 19.73 -12.99
N ARG A 68 13.40 18.62 -12.24
CA ARG A 68 14.55 17.72 -12.32
C ARG A 68 14.74 17.18 -13.74
N ARG A 69 13.66 16.75 -14.40
CA ARG A 69 13.69 16.32 -15.81
C ARG A 69 14.12 17.44 -16.76
N LYS A 70 13.63 18.67 -16.56
CA LYS A 70 14.04 19.84 -17.36
C LYS A 70 15.53 20.16 -17.20
N VAL A 71 16.04 20.14 -15.97
CA VAL A 71 17.46 20.37 -15.66
C VAL A 71 18.34 19.30 -16.32
N TRP A 72 18.02 18.02 -16.13
CA TRP A 72 18.79 16.94 -16.78
C TRP A 72 18.73 17.02 -18.30
N LYS A 73 17.56 17.32 -18.88
CA LYS A 73 17.45 17.53 -20.32
C LYS A 73 18.37 18.66 -20.79
N ALA A 74 18.40 19.80 -20.10
CA ALA A 74 19.31 20.89 -20.41
C ALA A 74 20.78 20.45 -20.33
N ILE A 75 21.19 19.77 -19.25
CA ILE A 75 22.55 19.24 -19.03
C ILE A 75 22.98 18.34 -20.21
N TRP A 76 22.12 17.42 -20.63
CA TRP A 76 22.43 16.51 -21.73
C TRP A 76 22.58 17.21 -23.09
N HIS A 77 21.87 18.32 -23.30
CA HIS A 77 21.88 19.09 -24.56
C HIS A 77 22.97 20.17 -24.63
N LEU A 78 23.73 20.41 -23.55
CA LEU A 78 24.86 21.33 -23.62
C LEU A 78 25.89 20.85 -24.64
N ASN A 79 26.39 21.76 -25.48
CA ASN A 79 27.47 21.48 -26.42
C ASN A 79 28.83 21.52 -25.70
N VAL A 80 29.03 20.58 -24.78
CA VAL A 80 30.26 20.40 -24.02
C VAL A 80 30.85 19.02 -24.29
N PRO A 81 32.19 18.87 -24.25
CA PRO A 81 32.84 17.58 -24.45
C PRO A 81 32.30 16.51 -23.50
N GLN A 82 32.11 15.28 -24.01
CA GLN A 82 31.48 14.17 -23.27
C GLN A 82 32.15 13.87 -21.92
N LYS A 83 33.47 14.15 -21.79
CA LYS A 83 34.22 14.00 -20.54
C LYS A 83 33.64 14.82 -19.37
N VAL A 84 32.94 15.92 -19.66
CA VAL A 84 32.32 16.80 -18.65
C VAL A 84 30.88 16.36 -18.32
N LYS A 85 30.26 15.56 -19.20
CA LYS A 85 28.89 15.01 -19.01
C LYS A 85 28.89 13.70 -18.20
N ASN A 86 30.04 13.05 -18.09
CA ASN A 86 30.21 11.83 -17.30
C ASN A 86 30.54 12.21 -15.86
N PHE A 87 29.52 12.25 -15.00
CA PHE A 87 29.68 12.33 -13.55
C PHE A 87 29.57 10.90 -13.00
N ALA A 88 30.70 10.19 -13.01
CA ALA A 88 30.83 8.87 -12.38
C ALA A 88 31.21 9.02 -10.91
#